data_AF-A0A914LGD8-F1
#
_entry.id   AF-A0A914LGD8-F1
#
_cell.length_a   1.000
_cell.length_b   1.000
_cell.length_c   1.000
_cell.angle_alpha   90.00
_cell.angle_beta   90.00
_cell.angle_gamma   90.00
#
_symmetry.space_group_name_H-M   'P 1'
#
loop_
_entity.id
_entity.type
_entity.pdbx_description
1 polymer ?
#
loop_
_entity_poly.entity_id
_entity_poly.type
_entity_poly.pdbx_seq_one_letter_code
_entity_poly.pdbx_strand_id
1 'polypeptide(L)'
;MSEGLVQRRRKIVEDVEQANEIEQNDNQPNEEDEAENNDKIQRLTLMEEILLLGLKDREGYTSFWNDCISSGLRGCILIELALRNRIELEKAGVRKRGFSSRKVLLKSDKPTGDVILDEAIKHIKETNQNESVVCWVEYLSGETWNPLKLRYQIRNMRERLAKNLVEKGVLTTEKQNFLLFDMTTHPLNDSGIKAKLIKKVQESVLTRWTNDVQRMDKKNAFINNFGSC
;
A
#
# COMPACT_ATOMS: atom_id res chain seq x y z
N MET A 1 0.38 -72.22 50.96
CA MET A 1 0.67 -70.98 51.73
C MET A 1 2.12 -70.63 51.49
N SER A 2 2.41 -69.34 51.27
CA SER A 2 3.72 -68.71 51.01
C SER A 2 4.49 -69.16 49.76
N GLU A 3 4.30 -68.43 48.65
CA GLU A 3 5.28 -68.39 47.55
C GLU A 3 6.09 -67.09 47.63
N GLY A 4 7.38 -67.26 47.85
CA GLY A 4 8.39 -66.22 47.96
C GLY A 4 8.96 -65.80 46.60
N LEU A 5 9.47 -64.58 46.61
CA LEU A 5 10.11 -63.84 45.51
C LEU A 5 11.22 -64.62 44.80
N VAL A 6 11.15 -64.65 43.46
CA VAL A 6 12.29 -65.01 42.59
C VAL A 6 12.76 -63.74 41.86
N GLN A 7 13.94 -63.25 42.25
CA GLN A 7 14.67 -62.17 41.59
C GLN A 7 15.09 -62.57 40.16
N ARG A 8 14.78 -61.73 39.17
CA ARG A 8 15.46 -61.74 37.87
C ARG A 8 16.30 -60.47 37.74
N ARG A 9 17.63 -60.66 37.74
CA ARG A 9 18.66 -59.63 37.53
C ARG A 9 18.38 -58.80 36.28
N ARG A 10 18.38 -57.46 36.43
CA ARG A 10 18.48 -56.52 35.31
C ARG A 10 19.90 -56.52 34.76
N LYS A 11 19.99 -56.57 33.44
CA LYS A 11 21.19 -56.29 32.65
C LYS A 11 21.35 -54.77 32.62
N ILE A 12 22.40 -54.26 33.25
CA ILE A 12 22.94 -52.91 33.04
C ILE A 12 24.18 -53.12 32.18
N VAL A 13 24.44 -52.14 31.31
CA VAL A 13 25.67 -51.89 30.54
C VAL A 13 25.45 -52.00 29.03
N GLU A 14 25.75 -50.87 28.37
CA GLU A 14 25.99 -50.61 26.94
C GLU A 14 24.76 -50.50 26.01
N ASP A 15 24.28 -49.26 25.83
CA ASP A 15 23.91 -48.65 24.53
C ASP A 15 23.21 -47.28 24.72
N VAL A 16 23.95 -46.23 25.12
CA VAL A 16 23.38 -44.86 25.24
C VAL A 16 24.21 -43.79 24.49
N GLU A 17 25.23 -44.14 23.70
CA GLU A 17 26.11 -43.13 23.08
C GLU A 17 26.02 -42.98 21.55
N GLN A 18 25.00 -43.50 20.87
CA GLN A 18 24.83 -43.27 19.41
C GLN A 18 23.40 -42.96 18.97
N ALA A 19 22.72 -42.03 19.66
CA ALA A 19 21.44 -41.47 19.19
C ALA A 19 21.36 -39.94 19.35
N ASN A 20 22.49 -39.24 19.31
CA ASN A 20 22.58 -37.79 19.48
C ASN A 20 22.99 -37.03 18.21
N GLU A 21 22.63 -37.54 17.03
CA GLU A 21 22.67 -36.74 15.81
C GLU A 21 21.37 -36.98 15.05
N ILE A 22 20.72 -35.89 14.64
CA ILE A 22 19.44 -35.81 13.92
C ILE A 22 18.21 -35.76 14.85
N GLU A 23 17.98 -34.60 15.48
CA GLU A 23 16.66 -33.93 15.58
C GLU A 23 16.83 -32.64 16.40
N GLN A 24 17.57 -31.68 15.87
CA GLN A 24 17.38 -30.26 16.20
C GLN A 24 16.60 -29.66 15.03
N ASN A 25 15.28 -29.80 15.09
CA ASN A 25 14.37 -29.06 14.23
C ASN A 25 14.30 -27.63 14.80
N ASP A 26 15.30 -26.82 14.46
CA ASP A 26 15.26 -25.37 14.63
C ASP A 26 14.14 -24.81 13.75
N ASN A 27 12.93 -24.80 14.30
CA ASN A 27 11.84 -23.97 13.82
C ASN A 27 12.10 -22.52 14.28
N GLN A 28 13.24 -21.95 13.88
CA GLN A 28 13.38 -20.50 13.80
C GLN A 28 12.56 -20.07 12.57
N PRO A 29 11.56 -19.19 12.72
CA PRO A 29 10.96 -18.58 11.55
C PRO A 29 12.08 -17.82 10.84
N ASN A 30 12.38 -18.16 9.59
CA ASN A 30 13.32 -17.37 8.79
C ASN A 30 12.80 -15.93 8.76
N GLU A 31 13.62 -14.97 9.19
CA GLU A 31 13.28 -13.53 9.13
C GLU A 31 12.94 -13.09 7.69
N GLU A 32 13.47 -13.81 6.69
CA GLU A 32 13.17 -13.61 5.26
C GLU A 32 11.75 -14.08 4.88
N ASP A 33 11.26 -15.19 5.47
CA ASP A 33 9.90 -15.71 5.24
C ASP A 33 8.83 -14.86 5.97
N GLU A 34 9.18 -14.26 7.11
CA GLU A 34 8.32 -13.26 7.78
C GLU A 34 8.30 -11.92 7.05
N ALA A 35 9.42 -11.49 6.45
CA ALA A 35 9.48 -10.29 5.62
C ALA A 35 8.64 -10.45 4.34
N GLU A 36 8.75 -11.58 3.64
CA GLU A 36 7.92 -11.86 2.46
C GLU A 36 6.43 -12.02 2.78
N ASN A 37 6.09 -12.58 3.95
CA ASN A 37 4.69 -12.67 4.39
C ASN A 37 4.13 -11.30 4.83
N ASN A 38 4.93 -10.46 5.50
CA ASN A 38 4.53 -9.08 5.79
C ASN A 38 4.35 -8.26 4.50
N ASP A 39 5.19 -8.47 3.49
CA ASP A 39 5.08 -7.80 2.18
C ASP A 39 3.79 -8.19 1.42
N LYS A 40 3.25 -9.39 1.68
CA LYS A 40 1.94 -9.83 1.14
C LYS A 40 0.75 -9.30 1.96
N ILE A 41 0.91 -9.15 3.28
CA ILE A 41 -0.15 -8.72 4.21
C ILE A 41 -0.33 -7.18 4.21
N GLN A 42 0.72 -6.39 3.94
CA GLN A 42 0.68 -4.92 3.98
C GLN A 42 0.93 -4.28 2.61
N ARG A 43 0.26 -4.76 1.55
CA ARG A 43 0.36 -4.12 0.24
C ARG A 43 -0.38 -2.78 0.25
N LEU A 44 0.35 -1.74 0.61
CA LEU A 44 -0.13 -0.36 0.56
C LEU A 44 -0.25 0.11 -0.90
N THR A 45 -1.35 0.80 -1.16
CA THR A 45 -1.56 1.52 -2.40
C THR A 45 -0.68 2.78 -2.43
N LEU A 46 -0.42 3.31 -3.62
CA LEU A 46 0.34 4.57 -3.75
C LEU A 46 -0.29 5.72 -2.95
N MET A 47 -1.61 5.78 -2.89
CA MET A 47 -2.32 6.83 -2.15
C MET A 47 -2.09 6.72 -0.65
N GLU A 48 -2.08 5.51 -0.11
CA GLU A 48 -1.79 5.22 1.30
C GLU A 48 -0.34 5.50 1.65
N GLU A 49 0.62 5.11 0.79
CA GLU A 49 2.05 5.41 0.99
C GLU A 49 2.30 6.92 1.07
N ILE A 50 1.72 7.70 0.14
CA ILE A 50 1.84 9.17 0.16
C ILE A 50 1.20 9.77 1.40
N LEU A 51 0.03 9.26 1.81
CA LEU A 51 -0.62 9.71 3.04
C LEU A 51 0.26 9.46 4.27
N LEU A 52 0.88 8.27 4.36
CA LEU A 52 1.80 7.89 5.43
C LEU A 52 3.05 8.76 5.50
N LEU A 53 3.62 9.14 4.35
CA LEU A 53 4.76 10.05 4.30
C LEU A 53 4.41 11.43 4.86
N GLY A 54 3.17 11.90 4.66
CA GLY A 54 2.68 13.17 5.18
C GLY A 54 2.14 13.11 6.62
N LEU A 55 1.89 11.93 7.17
CA LEU A 55 1.27 11.74 8.49
C LEU A 55 2.25 12.06 9.61
N LYS A 56 1.79 12.72 10.69
CA LYS A 56 2.55 12.79 11.94
C LYS A 56 2.28 11.56 12.80
N ASP A 57 3.34 10.99 13.38
CA ASP A 57 3.27 9.67 14.03
C ASP A 57 2.31 9.66 15.23
N ARG A 58 2.38 10.69 16.08
CA ARG A 58 1.65 10.75 17.35
C ARG A 58 0.27 11.38 17.22
N GLU A 59 0.13 12.44 16.43
CA GLU A 59 -1.17 13.12 16.32
C GLU A 59 -2.13 12.40 15.38
N GLY A 60 -1.65 11.54 14.47
CA GLY A 60 -2.51 10.81 13.54
C GLY A 60 -3.20 11.71 12.50
N TYR A 61 -2.70 12.93 12.32
CA TYR A 61 -3.13 13.88 11.30
C TYR A 61 -2.02 14.11 10.27
N THR A 62 -2.41 14.36 9.02
CA THR A 62 -1.47 14.77 7.98
C THR A 62 -0.92 16.15 8.31
N SER A 63 0.41 16.30 8.21
CA SER A 63 1.14 17.50 8.61
C SER A 63 0.58 18.76 7.95
N PHE A 64 0.18 18.68 6.68
CA PHE A 64 -0.64 19.67 5.97
C PHE A 64 -1.39 18.97 4.83
N TRP A 65 -2.72 19.12 4.75
CA TRP A 65 -3.49 18.73 3.56
C TRP A 65 -3.72 19.96 2.71
N ASN A 66 -3.22 19.96 1.48
CA ASN A 66 -3.34 21.07 0.53
C ASN A 66 -3.83 20.59 -0.83
N ASP A 67 -4.09 21.52 -1.75
CA ASP A 67 -4.59 21.22 -3.09
C ASP A 67 -3.60 20.39 -3.93
N CYS A 68 -2.29 20.56 -3.72
CA CYS A 68 -1.27 19.76 -4.39
C CYS A 68 -1.31 18.28 -3.95
N ILE A 69 -1.48 18.00 -2.66
CA ILE A 69 -1.65 16.63 -2.14
C ILE A 69 -2.96 16.05 -2.65
N SER A 70 -4.03 16.87 -2.62
CA SER A 70 -5.34 16.49 -3.10
C SER A 70 -5.29 16.01 -4.57
N SER A 71 -4.77 16.85 -5.47
CA SER A 71 -4.62 16.53 -6.90
C SER A 71 -3.61 15.39 -7.14
N GLY A 72 -2.49 15.40 -6.42
CA GLY A 72 -1.47 14.35 -6.47
C GLY A 72 -2.02 12.96 -6.18
N LEU A 73 -2.86 12.83 -5.15
CA LEU A 73 -3.51 11.56 -4.81
C LEU A 73 -4.48 11.09 -5.89
N ARG A 74 -5.15 11.98 -6.62
CA ARG A 74 -5.98 11.60 -7.78
C ARG A 74 -5.12 11.12 -8.94
N GLY A 75 -3.94 11.71 -9.15
CA GLY A 75 -2.93 11.16 -10.04
C GLY A 75 -2.52 9.74 -9.65
N CYS A 76 -2.34 9.49 -8.34
CA CYS A 76 -1.99 8.17 -7.82
C CYS A 76 -3.07 7.12 -8.08
N ILE A 77 -4.35 7.47 -8.02
CA ILE A 77 -5.45 6.58 -8.41
C ILE A 77 -5.23 6.06 -9.83
N LEU A 78 -4.99 6.95 -10.79
CA LEU A 78 -4.80 6.57 -12.19
C LEU A 78 -3.56 5.70 -12.37
N ILE A 79 -2.47 6.02 -11.68
CA ILE A 79 -1.22 5.24 -11.77
C ILE A 79 -1.40 3.86 -11.14
N GLU A 80 -2.04 3.77 -9.98
CA GLU A 80 -2.34 2.51 -9.30
C GLU A 80 -3.23 1.62 -10.19
N LEU A 81 -4.25 2.18 -10.84
CA LEU A 81 -5.08 1.48 -11.82
C LEU A 81 -4.27 0.98 -13.03
N ALA A 82 -3.33 1.80 -13.53
CA ALA A 82 -2.46 1.41 -14.64
C ALA A 82 -1.50 0.28 -14.24
N LEU A 83 -0.91 0.35 -13.05
CA LEU A 83 -0.04 -0.71 -12.50
C LEU A 83 -0.82 -2.02 -12.30
N ARG A 84 -2.11 -1.94 -11.93
CA ARG A 84 -3.03 -3.08 -11.83
C ARG A 84 -3.62 -3.53 -13.17
N ASN A 85 -3.15 -3.00 -14.30
CA ASN A 85 -3.66 -3.30 -15.66
C ASN A 85 -5.17 -3.08 -15.82
N ARG A 86 -5.77 -2.14 -15.07
CA ARG A 86 -7.19 -1.78 -15.20
C ARG A 86 -7.42 -0.74 -16.28
N ILE A 87 -6.48 0.19 -16.43
CA ILE A 87 -6.50 1.22 -17.45
C ILE A 87 -5.20 1.22 -18.27
N GLU A 88 -5.27 1.76 -19.47
CA GLU A 88 -4.11 2.03 -20.31
C GLU A 88 -4.27 3.37 -21.03
N LEU A 89 -3.16 3.94 -21.51
CA LEU A 89 -3.22 5.12 -22.37
C LEU A 89 -3.32 4.71 -23.81
N GLU A 90 -4.05 5.52 -24.59
CA GLU A 90 -4.04 5.44 -26.04
C GLU A 90 -2.60 5.36 -26.57
N LYS A 91 -2.34 4.42 -27.48
CA LYS A 91 -1.00 4.24 -28.06
C LYS A 91 -0.58 5.54 -28.74
N ALA A 92 0.71 5.88 -28.63
CA ALA A 92 1.24 7.04 -29.33
C ALA A 92 1.08 6.82 -30.84
N GLY A 93 0.20 7.61 -31.47
CA GLY A 93 0.02 7.58 -32.92
C GLY A 93 1.23 8.14 -33.67
N VAL A 94 1.16 8.16 -35.00
CA VAL A 94 2.22 8.64 -35.90
C VAL A 94 2.62 10.10 -35.57
N ARG A 95 1.66 10.94 -35.16
CA ARG A 95 1.94 12.18 -34.44
C ARG A 95 2.18 11.83 -32.97
N LYS A 96 3.41 12.03 -32.48
CA LYS A 96 3.77 11.98 -31.06
C LYS A 96 2.95 12.99 -30.25
N ARG A 97 1.70 12.64 -29.93
CA ARG A 97 0.87 13.42 -29.00
C ARG A 97 1.52 13.35 -27.62
N GLY A 98 1.61 14.51 -26.96
CA GLY A 98 2.12 14.59 -25.58
C GLY A 98 1.34 13.67 -24.64
N PHE A 99 1.95 13.26 -23.53
CA PHE A 99 1.32 12.40 -22.53
C PHE A 99 -0.04 12.95 -22.07
N SER A 100 -0.12 14.25 -21.81
CA SER A 100 -1.29 14.94 -21.27
C SER A 100 -2.50 14.94 -22.20
N SER A 101 -2.32 14.76 -23.52
CA SER A 101 -3.43 14.75 -24.48
C SER A 101 -3.88 13.35 -24.90
N ARG A 102 -3.22 12.31 -24.39
CA ARG A 102 -3.61 10.92 -24.65
C ARG A 102 -4.77 10.52 -23.75
N LYS A 103 -5.71 9.80 -24.35
CA LYS A 103 -6.94 9.36 -23.69
C LYS A 103 -6.68 8.13 -22.83
N VAL A 104 -7.37 8.07 -21.69
CA VAL A 104 -7.40 6.89 -20.81
C VAL A 104 -8.42 5.91 -21.36
N LEU A 105 -8.00 4.66 -21.53
CA LEU A 105 -8.80 3.53 -22.00
C LEU A 105 -9.01 2.55 -20.86
N LEU A 106 -10.24 2.09 -20.68
CA LEU A 106 -10.55 1.03 -19.73
C LEU A 106 -10.20 -0.33 -20.33
N LYS A 107 -9.28 -1.05 -19.68
CA LYS A 107 -8.84 -2.39 -20.10
C LYS A 107 -9.58 -3.51 -19.37
N SER A 108 -9.85 -3.31 -18.08
CA SER A 108 -10.58 -4.28 -17.26
C SER A 108 -11.37 -3.55 -16.17
N ASP A 109 -12.62 -3.96 -15.99
CA ASP A 109 -13.54 -3.47 -14.95
C ASP A 109 -13.61 -4.39 -13.73
N LYS A 110 -12.70 -5.37 -13.63
CA LYS A 110 -12.64 -6.27 -12.47
C LYS A 110 -12.34 -5.47 -11.21
N PRO A 111 -13.06 -5.72 -10.10
CA PRO A 111 -12.81 -5.03 -8.84
C PRO A 111 -11.36 -5.23 -8.39
N THR A 112 -10.84 -4.23 -7.72
CA THR A 112 -9.47 -4.17 -7.21
C THR A 112 -9.41 -4.48 -5.72
N GLY A 113 -10.57 -4.50 -5.04
CA GLY A 113 -10.67 -4.66 -3.59
C GLY A 113 -10.42 -3.36 -2.82
N ASP A 114 -10.18 -2.25 -3.51
CA ASP A 114 -10.07 -0.92 -2.93
C ASP A 114 -11.26 -0.07 -3.40
N VAL A 115 -12.04 0.44 -2.45
CA VAL A 115 -13.28 1.17 -2.72
C VAL A 115 -13.02 2.44 -3.55
N ILE A 116 -11.90 3.13 -3.35
CA ILE A 116 -11.55 4.36 -4.07
C ILE A 116 -11.20 4.04 -5.52
N LEU A 117 -10.40 3.01 -5.74
CA LEU A 117 -10.03 2.56 -7.09
C LEU A 117 -11.25 2.03 -7.85
N ASP A 118 -12.13 1.28 -7.18
CA ASP A 118 -13.32 0.69 -7.80
C ASP A 118 -14.36 1.75 -8.16
N GLU A 119 -14.49 2.82 -7.36
CA GLU A 119 -15.29 4.00 -7.70
C GLU A 119 -14.74 4.74 -8.93
N ALA A 120 -13.41 4.91 -9.01
CA ALA A 120 -12.77 5.51 -10.18
C ALA A 120 -13.00 4.67 -11.45
N ILE A 121 -12.87 3.34 -11.37
CA ILE A 121 -13.19 2.42 -12.48
C ILE A 121 -14.64 2.60 -12.92
N LYS A 122 -15.57 2.69 -11.97
CA LYS A 122 -17.00 2.89 -12.26
C LYS A 122 -17.22 4.19 -13.05
N HIS A 123 -16.63 5.30 -12.63
CA HIS A 123 -16.74 6.58 -13.35
C HIS A 123 -16.15 6.53 -14.76
N ILE A 124 -15.00 5.87 -14.92
CA ILE A 124 -14.37 5.65 -16.23
C ILE A 124 -15.29 4.84 -17.15
N LYS A 125 -15.89 3.76 -16.62
CA LYS A 125 -16.81 2.89 -17.36
C LYS A 125 -18.10 3.60 -17.79
N GLU A 126 -18.65 4.46 -16.94
CA GLU A 126 -19.90 5.18 -17.20
C GLU A 126 -19.77 6.31 -18.23
N THR A 127 -18.55 6.68 -18.61
CA THR A 127 -18.33 7.83 -19.49
C THR A 127 -18.40 7.41 -20.97
N ASN A 128 -19.25 8.09 -21.74
CA ASN A 128 -19.46 7.79 -23.16
C ASN A 128 -18.24 8.11 -24.05
N GLN A 129 -17.37 9.02 -23.62
CA GLN A 129 -16.19 9.44 -24.37
C GLN A 129 -14.93 9.28 -23.52
N ASN A 130 -13.87 8.73 -24.12
CA ASN A 130 -12.59 8.60 -23.43
C ASN A 130 -11.94 9.98 -23.25
N GLU A 131 -11.62 10.29 -22.00
CA GLU A 131 -11.04 11.57 -21.56
C GLU A 131 -9.53 11.44 -21.35
N SER A 132 -8.84 12.57 -21.31
CA SER A 132 -7.39 12.61 -21.04
C SER A 132 -7.08 12.39 -19.56
N VAL A 133 -5.81 12.09 -19.24
CA VAL A 133 -5.33 11.99 -17.85
C VAL A 133 -5.61 13.27 -17.07
N VAL A 134 -5.38 14.43 -17.68
CA VAL A 134 -5.59 15.74 -17.04
C VAL A 134 -7.06 15.93 -16.66
N CYS A 135 -7.97 15.66 -17.61
CA CYS A 135 -9.41 15.75 -17.35
C CYS A 135 -9.86 14.79 -16.25
N TRP A 136 -9.31 13.57 -16.20
CA TRP A 136 -9.63 12.65 -15.10
C TRP A 136 -9.17 13.17 -13.74
N VAL A 137 -7.98 13.76 -13.64
CA VAL A 137 -7.53 14.37 -12.38
C VAL A 137 -8.46 15.51 -11.96
N GLU A 138 -8.87 16.38 -12.88
CA GLU A 138 -9.85 17.45 -12.60
C GLU A 138 -11.20 16.90 -12.16
N TYR A 139 -11.71 15.87 -12.82
CA TYR A 139 -13.01 15.26 -12.52
C TYR A 139 -13.01 14.60 -11.14
N LEU A 140 -11.98 13.80 -10.84
CA LEU A 140 -11.85 13.12 -9.55
C LEU A 140 -11.58 14.09 -8.39
N SER A 141 -11.01 15.27 -8.67
CA SER A 141 -10.79 16.35 -7.70
C SER A 141 -12.02 17.25 -7.52
N GLY A 142 -12.91 17.28 -8.52
CA GLY A 142 -14.08 18.17 -8.55
C GLY A 142 -13.75 19.58 -9.05
N GLU A 143 -12.66 19.76 -9.78
CA GLU A 143 -12.18 21.04 -10.32
C GLU A 143 -12.76 21.35 -11.71
N THR A 144 -13.76 20.57 -12.14
CA THR A 144 -14.40 20.76 -13.44
C THR A 144 -15.54 21.76 -13.39
N TRP A 145 -15.64 22.58 -14.44
CA TRP A 145 -16.75 23.51 -14.64
C TRP A 145 -18.01 22.86 -15.23
N ASN A 146 -17.98 21.57 -15.59
CA ASN A 146 -19.14 20.88 -16.15
C ASN A 146 -20.00 20.25 -15.02
N PRO A 147 -21.23 20.73 -14.78
CA PRO A 147 -22.07 20.23 -13.68
C PRO A 147 -22.40 18.74 -13.79
N LEU A 148 -22.52 18.21 -15.00
CA LEU A 148 -22.78 16.78 -15.21
C LEU A 148 -21.59 15.93 -14.77
N LYS A 149 -20.36 16.42 -14.93
CA LYS A 149 -19.13 15.69 -14.61
C LYS A 149 -18.73 15.84 -13.14
N LEU A 150 -19.31 16.79 -12.41
CA LEU A 150 -19.03 17.02 -10.98
C LEU A 150 -19.35 15.80 -10.10
N ARG A 151 -20.26 14.94 -10.56
CA ARG A 151 -20.60 13.67 -9.87
C ARG A 151 -19.45 12.66 -9.81
N TYR A 152 -18.40 12.86 -10.60
CA TYR A 152 -17.21 11.98 -10.62
C TYR A 152 -16.19 12.33 -9.53
N GLN A 153 -16.44 13.37 -8.75
CA GLN A 153 -15.57 13.77 -7.66
C GLN A 153 -15.50 12.68 -6.58
N ILE A 154 -14.28 12.26 -6.26
CA ILE A 154 -14.04 11.36 -5.13
C ILE A 154 -14.02 12.19 -3.85
N ARG A 155 -15.04 11.95 -3.02
CA ARG A 155 -15.26 12.64 -1.75
C ARG A 155 -14.68 11.87 -0.58
N ASN A 156 -14.40 12.59 0.50
CA ASN A 156 -13.93 12.06 1.79
C ASN A 156 -12.69 11.18 1.63
N MET A 157 -11.76 11.58 0.75
CA MET A 157 -10.61 10.77 0.39
C MET A 157 -9.71 10.50 1.60
N ARG A 158 -9.49 11.51 2.45
CA ARG A 158 -8.68 11.37 3.67
C ARG A 158 -9.26 10.33 4.61
N GLU A 159 -10.55 10.47 4.90
CA GLU A 159 -11.27 9.64 5.85
C GLU A 159 -11.31 8.19 5.37
N ARG A 160 -11.49 7.99 4.06
CA ARG A 160 -11.46 6.65 3.43
C ARG A 160 -10.07 6.03 3.43
N LEU A 161 -9.02 6.79 3.13
CA LEU A 161 -7.64 6.29 3.18
C LEU A 161 -7.22 5.96 4.62
N ALA A 162 -7.59 6.80 5.59
CA ALA A 162 -7.34 6.51 7.01
C ALA A 162 -8.06 5.22 7.44
N LYS A 163 -9.32 5.04 7.03
CA LYS A 163 -10.06 3.80 7.29
C LYS A 163 -9.39 2.57 6.68
N ASN A 164 -8.95 2.63 5.42
CA ASN A 164 -8.21 1.53 4.79
C ASN A 164 -6.92 1.20 5.56
N LEU A 165 -6.18 2.21 6.02
CA LEU A 165 -4.96 2.02 6.81
C LEU A 165 -5.23 1.43 8.20
N VAL A 166 -6.38 1.75 8.81
CA VAL A 166 -6.84 1.12 10.05
C VAL A 166 -7.21 -0.35 9.81
N GLU A 167 -7.94 -0.65 8.72
CA GLU A 167 -8.29 -2.03 8.34
C GLU A 167 -7.04 -2.88 8.04
N LYS A 168 -5.95 -2.26 7.59
CA LYS A 168 -4.64 -2.89 7.37
C LYS A 168 -3.75 -2.94 8.62
N GLY A 169 -4.22 -2.43 9.76
CA GLY A 169 -3.48 -2.44 11.03
C GLY A 169 -2.31 -1.44 11.12
N VAL A 170 -2.15 -0.55 10.13
CA VAL A 170 -1.08 0.45 10.11
C VAL A 170 -1.39 1.61 11.04
N LEU A 171 -2.65 2.05 11.05
CA LEU A 171 -3.16 3.05 11.98
C LEU A 171 -4.08 2.40 13.01
N THR A 172 -4.18 3.00 14.19
CA THR A 172 -5.22 2.67 15.17
C THR A 172 -6.32 3.74 15.14
N THR A 173 -7.39 3.50 15.88
CA THR A 173 -8.43 4.51 16.09
C THR A 173 -8.48 4.83 17.57
N GLU A 174 -8.17 6.06 17.92
CA GLU A 174 -8.20 6.55 19.29
C GLU A 174 -9.20 7.68 19.41
N LYS A 175 -10.12 7.55 20.37
CA LYS A 175 -11.05 8.61 20.73
C LYS A 175 -10.42 9.47 21.82
N GLN A 176 -10.02 10.69 21.46
CA GLN A 176 -9.51 11.68 22.38
C GLN A 176 -10.66 12.55 22.88
N ASN A 177 -10.87 12.57 24.19
CA ASN A 177 -11.91 13.40 24.81
C ASN A 177 -11.27 14.74 25.20
N PHE A 178 -11.69 15.80 24.51
CA PHE A 178 -11.37 17.17 24.90
C PHE A 178 -12.46 17.70 25.83
N LEU A 179 -12.15 18.76 26.59
CA LEU A 179 -13.07 19.35 27.56
C LEU A 179 -14.46 19.71 26.97
N LEU A 180 -14.52 20.03 25.67
CA LEU A 180 -15.73 20.51 24.98
C LEU A 180 -16.23 19.60 23.85
N PHE A 181 -15.45 18.59 23.45
CA PHE A 181 -15.81 17.71 22.33
C PHE A 181 -14.94 16.46 22.34
N ASP A 182 -15.42 15.42 21.69
CA ASP A 182 -14.61 14.24 21.41
C ASP A 182 -14.07 14.29 19.98
N MET A 183 -12.80 13.94 19.81
CA MET A 183 -12.15 13.88 18.50
C MET A 183 -11.63 12.47 18.26
N THR A 184 -11.97 11.91 17.10
CA THR A 184 -11.37 10.64 16.67
C THR A 184 -10.06 10.94 15.94
N THR A 185 -9.00 10.25 16.35
CA THR A 185 -7.64 10.38 15.83
C THR A 185 -7.18 9.03 15.31
N HIS A 186 -6.25 9.05 14.35
CA HIS A 186 -5.71 7.84 13.74
C HIS A 186 -4.19 7.77 13.86
N PRO A 187 -3.64 7.59 15.08
CA PRO A 187 -2.20 7.55 15.29
C PRO A 187 -1.57 6.32 14.63
N LEU A 188 -0.27 6.41 14.38
CA LEU A 188 0.50 5.33 13.77
C LEU A 188 0.69 4.19 14.79
N ASN A 189 0.23 3.00 14.44
CA ASN A 189 0.37 1.80 15.27
C ASN A 189 1.71 1.10 15.01
N ASP A 190 2.05 0.95 13.72
CA ASP A 190 3.30 0.32 13.28
C ASP A 190 4.27 1.39 12.74
N SER A 191 5.20 1.82 13.59
CA SER A 191 6.26 2.76 13.22
C SER A 191 7.30 2.16 12.27
N GLY A 192 7.43 0.84 12.24
CA GLY A 192 8.34 0.10 11.37
C GLY A 192 7.96 0.25 9.89
N ILE A 193 6.68 0.20 9.56
CA ILE A 193 6.20 0.38 8.17
C ILE A 193 6.58 1.74 7.62
N LYS A 194 6.33 2.80 8.40
CA LYS A 194 6.65 4.15 7.97
C LYS A 194 8.16 4.34 7.84
N ALA A 195 8.95 3.81 8.76
CA ALA A 195 10.41 3.84 8.67
C ALA A 195 10.92 3.09 7.43
N LYS A 196 10.39 1.91 7.13
CA LYS A 196 10.70 1.14 5.90
C LYS A 196 10.35 1.93 4.64
N LEU A 197 9.19 2.58 4.62
CA LEU A 197 8.75 3.42 3.50
C LEU A 197 9.69 4.62 3.29
N ILE A 198 10.03 5.35 4.36
CA ILE A 198 10.98 6.47 4.30
C ILE A 198 12.34 5.99 3.79
N LYS A 199 12.85 4.88 4.34
CA LYS A 199 14.13 4.29 3.91
C LYS A 199 14.10 3.91 2.44
N LYS A 200 13.02 3.30 1.96
CA LYS A 200 12.82 2.93 0.55
C LYS A 200 12.88 4.16 -0.37
N VAL A 201 12.23 5.26 0.01
CA VAL A 201 12.29 6.52 -0.75
C VAL A 201 13.70 7.10 -0.74
N GLN A 202 14.34 7.16 0.44
CA GLN A 202 15.71 7.65 0.60
C GLN A 202 16.71 6.85 -0.24
N GLU A 203 16.68 5.52 -0.17
CA GLU A 203 17.56 4.65 -0.97
C GLU A 203 17.37 4.85 -2.46
N SER A 204 16.11 5.05 -2.88
CA SER A 204 15.78 5.22 -4.28
C SER A 204 16.26 6.56 -4.85
N VAL A 205 16.42 7.60 -4.01
CA VAL A 205 16.91 8.92 -4.41
C VAL A 205 18.43 9.08 -4.21
N LEU A 206 19.00 8.45 -3.18
CA LEU A 206 20.39 8.66 -2.78
C LEU A 206 21.33 7.59 -3.34
N THR A 207 21.04 6.32 -3.06
CA THR A 207 21.99 5.20 -3.26
C THR A 207 21.75 4.43 -4.56
N ARG A 208 20.49 4.34 -5.00
CA ARG A 208 20.09 3.66 -6.25
C ARG A 208 19.75 4.65 -7.36
N TRP A 209 20.20 5.90 -7.25
CA TRP A 209 19.96 6.89 -8.29
C TRP A 209 20.68 6.50 -9.58
N THR A 210 19.92 6.01 -10.54
CA THR A 210 20.40 5.74 -11.89
C THR A 210 19.94 6.87 -12.80
N ASN A 211 20.84 7.39 -13.65
CA ASN A 211 20.47 8.36 -14.68
C ASN A 211 19.40 7.82 -15.66
N ASP A 212 19.15 6.51 -15.67
CA ASP A 212 18.12 5.84 -16.46
C ASP A 212 16.91 5.46 -15.59
N VAL A 213 15.89 6.33 -15.57
CA VAL A 213 14.64 6.16 -14.80
C VAL A 213 13.92 4.85 -15.16
N GLN A 214 14.13 4.30 -16.36
CA GLN A 214 13.49 3.05 -16.81
C GLN A 214 14.03 1.81 -16.08
N ARG A 215 15.20 1.90 -15.42
CA ARG A 215 15.78 0.81 -14.62
C ARG A 215 15.25 0.75 -13.19
N MET A 216 14.54 1.79 -12.75
CA MET A 216 13.92 1.81 -11.42
C MET A 216 12.58 1.07 -11.46
N ASP A 217 12.19 0.46 -10.34
CA ASP A 217 10.84 -0.10 -10.20
C ASP A 217 9.79 0.97 -10.50
N LYS A 218 8.81 0.64 -11.35
CA LYS A 218 7.80 1.60 -11.85
C LYS A 218 7.07 2.34 -10.72
N LYS A 219 6.83 1.66 -9.60
CA LYS A 219 6.21 2.25 -8.40
C LYS A 219 7.16 3.24 -7.70
N ASN A 220 8.45 2.91 -7.60
CA ASN A 220 9.46 3.73 -6.94
C ASN A 220 9.83 4.96 -7.78
N ALA A 221 9.93 4.80 -9.10
CA ALA A 221 10.18 5.91 -10.03
C ALA A 221 9.14 7.04 -9.92
N PHE A 222 7.88 6.70 -9.58
CA PHE A 222 6.83 7.68 -9.38
C PHE A 222 6.99 8.44 -8.05
N ILE A 223 7.22 7.74 -6.94
CA ILE A 223 7.35 8.36 -5.61
C ILE A 223 8.50 9.38 -5.57
N ASN A 224 9.58 9.14 -6.30
CA ASN A 224 10.76 10.02 -6.30
C ASN A 224 10.61 11.30 -7.13
N ASN A 225 9.66 11.37 -8.07
CA ASN A 225 9.47 12.56 -8.91
C ASN A 225 8.62 13.66 -8.25
N PHE A 226 8.14 13.44 -7.02
CA PHE A 226 7.39 14.44 -6.26
C PHE A 226 8.23 15.63 -5.74
N GLY A 227 9.57 15.53 -5.81
CA GLY A 227 10.51 16.54 -5.29
C GLY A 227 11.12 17.49 -6.34
N SER A 228 10.63 17.49 -7.59
CA SER A 228 11.15 18.36 -8.65
C SER A 228 10.02 18.96 -9.48
N CYS A 229 9.25 19.85 -8.84
CA CYS A 229 8.46 20.90 -9.46
C CYS A 229 8.66 22.19 -8.66
#